data_AF-A0A969U952-F1
#
_entry.id   AF-A0A969U952-F1
#
_cell.length_a   1.000
_cell.length_b   1.000
_cell.length_c   1.000
_cell.angle_alpha   90.00
_cell.angle_beta   90.00
_cell.angle_gamma   90.00
#
_symmetry.space_group_name_H-M   'P 1'
#
loop_
_entity.id
_entity.type
_entity.pdbx_description
1 polymer ?
#
loop_
_entity_poly.entity_id
_entity_poly.type
_entity_poly.pdbx_seq_one_letter_code
_entity_poly.pdbx_strand_id
1 'polypeptide(L)'
;MSHHRHATNPNLAISLLKDIETTVVAWQLELEQIILQIQAVYADGPIVEGWLESQASQVQPQPSASSEATATLRHGEVDRLMDYVEAICNSNLGSQSQGSQAQVAQSQGSQSQGQASVRTPEDSCTAYRLCGLDADGRLWSRSCPTPQVPYVSLAIARYQKLRILLGQKQTLENRLNQLIQSLTVLSGQIQKS
;
A
#
# COMPACT_ATOMS: atom_id res chain seq x y z
N MET A 1 3.55 -24.61 50.19
CA MET A 1 4.56 -23.71 50.79
C MET A 1 4.40 -22.33 50.18
N SER A 2 3.97 -21.38 51.01
CA SER A 2 3.64 -20.00 50.66
C SER A 2 4.85 -19.23 50.16
N HIS A 3 4.91 -18.95 48.85
CA HIS A 3 5.83 -17.95 48.29
C HIS A 3 5.23 -16.56 48.51
N HIS A 4 5.10 -16.19 49.79
CA HIS A 4 4.61 -14.88 50.20
C HIS A 4 5.79 -14.05 50.72
N ARG A 5 6.62 -13.56 49.79
CA ARG A 5 7.60 -12.50 50.04
C ARG A 5 7.84 -11.66 48.79
N HIS A 6 6.88 -10.84 48.40
CA HIS A 6 7.26 -9.50 47.98
C HIS A 6 7.31 -8.65 49.24
N ALA A 7 8.43 -8.76 49.96
CA ALA A 7 8.85 -7.65 50.80
C ALA A 7 8.92 -6.45 49.85
N THR A 8 8.12 -5.43 50.14
CA THR A 8 7.98 -4.17 49.39
C THR A 8 9.38 -3.67 49.04
N ASN A 9 9.85 -3.94 47.82
CA ASN A 9 11.20 -3.60 47.41
C ASN A 9 11.13 -2.23 46.72
N PRO A 10 11.48 -1.12 47.40
CA PRO A 10 11.39 0.21 46.81
C PRO A 10 12.28 0.34 45.57
N ASN A 11 13.39 -0.40 45.50
CA ASN A 11 14.28 -0.37 44.34
C ASN A 11 13.60 -0.96 43.08
N LEU A 12 12.75 -1.97 43.24
CA LEU A 12 11.98 -2.53 42.13
C LEU A 12 10.96 -1.51 41.62
N ALA A 13 10.22 -0.85 42.52
CA ALA A 13 9.25 0.19 42.14
C ALA A 13 9.92 1.37 41.42
N ILE A 14 11.07 1.82 41.92
CA ILE A 14 11.86 2.90 41.28
C ILE A 14 12.34 2.46 39.88
N SER A 15 12.80 1.22 39.73
CA SER A 15 13.22 0.69 38.41
C SER A 15 12.05 0.71 37.42
N LEU A 16 10.89 0.20 37.81
CA LEU A 16 9.70 0.17 36.95
C LEU A 16 9.26 1.57 36.51
N LEU A 17 9.33 2.56 37.41
CA LEU A 17 9.01 3.96 37.06
C LEU A 17 9.99 4.53 36.02
N LYS A 18 11.29 4.22 36.14
CA LYS A 18 12.30 4.62 35.15
C LYS A 18 12.10 3.91 33.81
N ASP A 19 11.69 2.64 33.83
CA ASP A 19 11.41 1.88 32.61
C ASP A 19 10.18 2.46 31.89
N ILE A 20 9.14 2.84 32.65
CA ILE A 20 7.96 3.54 32.12
C ILE A 20 8.38 4.89 31.53
N GLU A 21 9.16 5.69 32.25
CA GLU A 21 9.67 6.99 31.77
C GLU A 21 10.42 6.82 30.45
N THR A 22 11.37 5.89 30.39
CA THR A 22 12.16 5.61 29.18
C THR A 22 11.26 5.23 28.01
N THR A 23 10.25 4.40 28.26
CA THR A 23 9.28 3.97 27.24
C THR A 23 8.42 5.14 26.74
N VAL A 24 7.97 6.01 27.64
CA VAL A 24 7.17 7.19 27.29
C VAL A 24 7.97 8.17 26.44
N VAL A 25 9.22 8.44 26.83
CA VAL A 25 10.11 9.31 26.05
C VAL A 25 10.32 8.76 24.65
N ALA A 26 10.53 7.44 24.52
CA ALA A 26 10.64 6.81 23.21
C ALA A 26 9.37 6.98 22.35
N TRP A 27 8.17 6.78 22.91
CA TRP A 27 6.91 7.00 22.18
C TRP A 27 6.70 8.47 21.81
N GLN A 28 7.11 9.42 22.65
CA GLN A 28 7.01 10.84 22.34
C GLN A 28 7.91 11.22 21.16
N LEU A 29 9.16 10.74 21.15
CA LEU A 29 10.08 10.95 20.04
C LEU A 29 9.56 10.33 18.74
N GLU A 30 8.99 9.11 18.83
CA GLU A 30 8.37 8.46 17.67
C GLU A 30 7.17 9.25 17.14
N LEU A 31 6.34 9.79 18.03
CA LEU A 31 5.20 10.63 17.66
C LEU A 31 5.65 11.90 16.94
N GLU A 32 6.67 12.59 17.45
CA GLU A 32 7.26 13.76 16.80
C GLU A 32 7.81 13.41 15.41
N GLN A 33 8.53 12.30 15.31
CA GLN A 33 9.05 11.80 14.04
C GLN A 33 7.95 11.48 13.03
N ILE A 34 6.83 10.91 13.47
CA ILE A 34 5.66 10.65 12.60
C ILE A 34 5.03 11.97 12.14
N ILE A 35 4.90 12.96 13.03
CA ILE A 35 4.38 14.29 12.66
C ILE A 35 5.24 14.94 11.57
N LEU A 36 6.58 14.87 11.70
CA LEU A 36 7.50 15.37 10.68
C LEU A 36 7.36 14.60 9.36
N GLN A 37 7.22 13.28 9.40
CA GLN A 37 6.98 12.49 8.20
C GLN A 37 5.66 12.84 7.51
N ILE A 38 4.60 13.12 8.28
CA ILE A 38 3.32 13.58 7.73
C ILE A 38 3.52 14.91 7.00
N GLN A 39 4.20 15.87 7.62
CA GLN A 39 4.51 17.17 6.99
C GLN A 39 5.31 17.00 5.70
N ALA A 40 6.30 16.09 5.69
CA ALA A 40 7.07 15.79 4.49
C ALA A 40 6.20 15.25 3.34
N VAL A 41 5.23 14.38 3.63
CA VAL A 41 4.31 13.85 2.59
C VAL A 41 3.47 14.97 1.97
N TYR A 42 3.04 15.96 2.75
CA TYR A 42 2.34 17.13 2.22
C TYR A 42 3.25 18.07 1.41
N ALA A 43 4.53 18.19 1.79
CA ALA A 43 5.50 18.99 1.06
C ALA A 43 5.88 18.39 -0.30
N ASP A 44 5.84 17.05 -0.43
CA ASP A 44 6.20 16.34 -1.67
C ASP A 44 5.22 16.61 -2.83
N GLY A 45 3.98 17.03 -2.54
CA GLY A 45 3.01 17.46 -3.55
C GLY A 45 1.60 16.90 -3.30
N PRO A 46 0.74 16.83 -4.33
CA PRO A 46 -0.66 16.50 -4.12
C PRO A 46 -0.84 15.04 -3.69
N ILE A 47 -1.94 14.85 -2.98
CA ILE A 47 -2.39 13.59 -2.41
C ILE A 47 -3.76 13.30 -3.01
N VAL A 48 -3.94 12.10 -3.55
CA VAL A 48 -5.18 11.69 -4.22
C VAL A 48 -5.66 10.38 -3.61
N GLU A 49 -6.91 10.37 -3.16
CA GLU A 49 -7.59 9.15 -2.77
C GLU A 49 -8.23 8.50 -4.00
N GLY A 50 -7.91 7.23 -4.24
CA GLY A 50 -8.47 6.46 -5.35
C GLY A 50 -7.54 5.37 -5.85
N TRP A 51 -7.93 4.76 -6.97
CA TRP A 51 -7.14 3.78 -7.70
C TRP A 51 -7.22 4.05 -9.21
N LEU A 52 -6.20 3.62 -9.95
CA LEU A 52 -6.18 3.69 -11.41
C LEU A 52 -6.66 2.37 -12.00
N GLU A 53 -7.65 2.45 -12.87
CA GLU A 53 -8.19 1.33 -13.63
C GLU A 53 -7.71 1.41 -15.08
N SER A 54 -7.25 0.29 -15.63
CA SER A 54 -6.89 0.21 -17.05
C SER A 54 -8.15 -0.16 -17.84
N GLN A 55 -8.60 0.70 -18.76
CA GLN A 55 -9.62 0.29 -19.72
C GLN A 55 -8.93 -0.58 -20.76
N ALA A 56 -9.22 -1.89 -20.74
CA ALA A 56 -8.91 -2.73 -21.87
C ALA A 56 -9.67 -2.15 -23.08
N SER A 57 -8.94 -1.81 -24.14
CA SER A 57 -9.58 -1.48 -25.42
C SER A 57 -10.46 -2.66 -25.80
N GLN A 58 -11.77 -2.48 -25.64
CA GLN A 58 -12.75 -3.48 -26.01
C GLN A 58 -12.71 -3.58 -27.53
N VAL A 59 -11.94 -4.54 -28.05
CA VAL A 59 -11.98 -4.93 -29.46
C VAL A 59 -13.40 -5.40 -29.72
N GLN A 60 -14.22 -4.52 -30.29
CA GLN A 60 -15.62 -4.73 -30.58
C GLN A 60 -15.76 -5.90 -31.59
N PRO A 61 -16.34 -7.06 -31.20
CA PRO A 61 -16.67 -8.10 -32.16
C PRO A 61 -17.87 -7.60 -32.97
N GLN A 62 -17.75 -7.53 -34.29
CA GLN A 62 -18.88 -7.26 -35.16
C GLN A 62 -20.01 -8.27 -34.92
N PRO A 63 -21.29 -7.85 -34.98
CA PRO A 63 -22.42 -8.73 -34.69
C PRO A 63 -22.67 -9.65 -35.89
N SER A 64 -22.14 -10.87 -35.85
CA SER A 64 -22.73 -11.99 -36.59
C SER A 64 -23.43 -12.90 -35.60
N ALA A 65 -24.73 -12.63 -35.42
CA ALA A 65 -25.78 -13.53 -34.94
C ALA A 65 -25.35 -14.70 -34.02
N SER A 66 -25.43 -14.48 -32.71
CA SER A 66 -26.23 -15.33 -31.80
C SER A 66 -26.19 -14.75 -30.40
N SER A 67 -27.39 -14.54 -29.87
CA SER A 67 -27.67 -14.08 -28.52
C SER A 67 -27.22 -15.15 -27.53
N GLU A 68 -26.10 -14.93 -26.84
CA GLU A 68 -25.79 -15.39 -25.47
C GLU A 68 -24.35 -14.97 -25.12
N ALA A 69 -24.16 -13.68 -24.84
CA ALA A 69 -22.95 -13.17 -24.18
C ALA A 69 -23.21 -13.02 -22.67
N THR A 70 -23.66 -14.10 -22.05
CA THR A 70 -23.36 -14.35 -20.65
C THR A 70 -21.86 -14.65 -20.61
N ALA A 71 -21.10 -13.97 -19.75
CA ALA A 71 -19.71 -14.32 -19.50
C ALA A 71 -19.67 -15.70 -18.82
N THR A 72 -19.83 -16.77 -19.58
CA THR A 72 -19.59 -18.14 -19.13
C THR A 72 -18.08 -18.29 -19.00
N LEU A 73 -17.53 -17.89 -17.84
CA LEU A 73 -16.21 -18.34 -17.41
C LEU A 73 -16.25 -19.86 -17.45
N ARG A 74 -15.70 -20.44 -18.53
CA ARG A 74 -15.62 -21.89 -18.68
C ARG A 74 -14.70 -22.35 -17.56
N HIS A 75 -15.11 -23.36 -16.77
CA HIS A 75 -14.47 -23.72 -15.51
C HIS A 75 -12.95 -23.94 -15.61
N GLY A 76 -12.40 -24.23 -16.79
CA GLY A 76 -10.95 -24.32 -17.03
C GLY A 76 -10.16 -22.99 -16.96
N GLU A 77 -10.82 -21.82 -16.98
CA GLU A 77 -10.14 -20.53 -16.75
C GLU A 77 -9.93 -20.23 -15.26
N VAL A 78 -10.73 -20.84 -14.37
CA VAL A 78 -10.59 -20.69 -12.91
C VAL A 78 -9.35 -21.44 -12.41
N ASP A 79 -9.11 -22.67 -12.87
CA ASP A 79 -7.93 -23.45 -12.50
C ASP A 79 -6.64 -22.78 -12.99
N ARG A 80 -6.65 -22.28 -14.23
CA ARG A 80 -5.54 -21.52 -14.80
C ARG A 80 -5.28 -20.20 -14.07
N LEU A 81 -6.32 -19.58 -13.52
CA LEU A 81 -6.20 -18.40 -12.64
C LEU A 81 -5.60 -18.77 -11.29
N MET A 82 -5.97 -19.91 -10.69
CA MET A 82 -5.34 -20.38 -9.46
C MET A 82 -3.88 -20.71 -9.65
N ASP A 83 -3.52 -21.42 -10.73
CA ASP A 83 -2.12 -21.69 -11.08
C ASP A 83 -1.32 -20.39 -11.27
N TYR A 84 -1.93 -19.39 -11.89
CA TYR A 84 -1.31 -18.08 -12.12
C TYR A 84 -1.13 -17.28 -10.82
N VAL A 85 -2.13 -17.27 -9.94
CA VAL A 85 -2.03 -16.62 -8.62
C VAL A 85 -0.98 -17.30 -7.75
N GLU A 86 -0.92 -18.63 -7.78
CA GLU A 86 0.11 -19.41 -7.08
C GLU A 86 1.51 -19.11 -7.64
N ALA A 87 1.65 -18.99 -8.97
CA ALA A 87 2.89 -18.57 -9.60
C ALA A 87 3.31 -17.14 -9.20
N ILE A 88 2.38 -16.19 -9.08
CA ILE A 88 2.68 -14.81 -8.62
C ILE A 88 3.15 -14.81 -7.16
N CYS A 89 2.45 -15.54 -6.29
CA CYS A 89 2.82 -15.65 -4.87
C CYS A 89 4.21 -16.27 -4.70
N ASN A 90 4.57 -17.27 -5.51
CA ASN A 90 5.89 -17.90 -5.48
C ASN A 90 6.99 -17.01 -6.07
N SER A 91 6.66 -16.18 -7.07
CA SER A 91 7.62 -15.28 -7.74
C SER A 91 8.08 -14.13 -6.84
N ASN A 92 7.21 -13.63 -5.96
CA ASN A 92 7.55 -12.56 -5.00
C ASN A 92 8.39 -13.05 -3.81
N LEU A 93 8.55 -14.36 -3.62
CA LEU A 93 9.40 -14.94 -2.57
C LEU A 93 10.84 -15.23 -3.06
N GLY A 94 11.11 -15.14 -4.36
CA GLY A 94 12.40 -15.49 -4.98
C GLY A 94 13.23 -14.34 -5.56
N SER A 95 12.72 -13.11 -5.60
CA SER A 95 13.39 -11.98 -6.28
C SER A 95 14.20 -11.10 -5.32
N GLN A 96 15.15 -11.70 -4.59
CA GLN A 96 16.34 -11.00 -4.08
C GLN A 96 17.55 -11.91 -4.24
N SER A 97 18.16 -11.96 -5.42
CA SER A 97 19.63 -12.10 -5.60
C SER A 97 20.04 -12.22 -7.08
N GLN A 98 21.03 -11.38 -7.44
CA GLN A 98 21.97 -11.50 -8.58
C GLN A 98 21.38 -11.19 -9.97
N GLY A 99 21.93 -10.29 -10.79
CA GLY A 99 23.33 -9.86 -10.91
C GLY A 99 23.91 -10.39 -12.22
N SER A 100 23.95 -9.54 -13.25
CA SER A 100 24.88 -9.56 -14.40
C SER A 100 24.94 -10.82 -15.30
N GLN A 101 24.59 -10.68 -16.59
CA GLN A 101 25.56 -10.83 -17.68
C GLN A 101 24.99 -10.46 -19.06
N ALA A 102 25.85 -9.80 -19.83
CA ALA A 102 25.69 -9.43 -21.22
C ALA A 102 26.33 -10.48 -22.16
N GLN A 103 25.73 -10.72 -23.32
CA GLN A 103 26.34 -11.24 -24.56
C GLN A 103 25.31 -11.05 -25.68
N VAL A 104 25.45 -10.14 -26.64
CA VAL A 104 26.38 -10.10 -27.80
C VAL A 104 26.32 -11.37 -28.65
N ALA A 105 25.51 -11.33 -29.71
CA ALA A 105 25.75 -12.03 -30.97
C ALA A 105 25.06 -11.28 -32.14
N GLN A 106 25.87 -10.82 -33.08
CA GLN A 106 25.52 -10.39 -34.44
C GLN A 106 25.07 -11.65 -35.24
N SER A 107 24.39 -11.65 -36.39
CA SER A 107 24.56 -10.87 -37.62
C SER A 107 23.60 -11.40 -38.72
N GLN A 108 23.21 -10.50 -39.64
CA GLN A 108 22.80 -10.73 -41.06
C GLN A 108 21.47 -11.49 -41.28
N GLY A 109 20.52 -11.09 -42.13
CA GLY A 109 20.49 -10.16 -43.25
C GLY A 109 19.72 -10.83 -44.39
N SER A 110 18.58 -10.30 -44.81
CA SER A 110 18.04 -10.45 -46.18
C SER A 110 16.78 -9.61 -46.39
N GLN A 111 16.84 -8.82 -47.45
CA GLN A 111 15.82 -7.92 -47.95
C GLN A 111 14.68 -8.72 -48.59
N SER A 112 13.44 -8.28 -48.40
CA SER A 112 12.42 -8.39 -49.45
C SER A 112 11.49 -7.17 -49.38
N GLN A 113 11.43 -6.48 -50.52
CA GLN A 113 10.58 -5.34 -50.77
C GLN A 113 9.11 -5.77 -50.79
N GLY A 114 8.28 -5.08 -50.03
CA GLY A 114 6.83 -5.15 -50.10
C GLY A 114 6.26 -3.86 -49.52
N GLN A 115 5.85 -2.95 -50.40
CA GLN A 115 5.12 -1.74 -50.03
C GLN A 115 3.85 -2.10 -49.27
N ALA A 116 3.78 -1.71 -48.00
CA ALA A 116 2.54 -1.50 -47.28
C ALA A 116 2.81 -0.58 -46.10
N SER A 117 2.30 0.64 -46.20
CA SER A 117 1.89 1.55 -45.11
C SER A 117 2.69 1.46 -43.81
N VAL A 118 3.51 2.49 -43.55
CA VAL A 118 4.05 2.81 -42.22
C VAL A 118 2.86 2.98 -41.28
N ARG A 119 2.45 1.88 -40.64
CA ARG A 119 1.70 1.96 -39.40
C ARG A 119 2.74 2.32 -38.36
N THR A 120 2.73 3.57 -37.92
CA THR A 120 3.14 3.86 -36.54
C THR A 120 2.53 2.77 -35.65
N PRO A 121 3.27 2.19 -34.70
CA PRO A 121 2.65 1.31 -33.72
C PRO A 121 1.69 2.19 -32.94
N GLU A 122 0.44 2.22 -33.39
CA GLU A 122 -0.62 2.95 -32.74
C GLU A 122 -0.73 2.33 -31.36
N ASP A 123 -0.41 3.16 -30.37
CA ASP A 123 -0.56 2.85 -28.97
C ASP A 123 -1.85 2.05 -28.81
N SER A 124 -1.73 0.81 -28.35
CA SER A 124 -2.79 0.16 -27.60
C SER A 124 -3.05 1.07 -26.41
N CYS A 125 -3.79 2.17 -26.63
CA CYS A 125 -3.96 3.23 -25.68
C CYS A 125 -4.82 2.63 -24.57
N THR A 126 -4.16 2.06 -23.58
CA THR A 126 -4.77 1.66 -22.33
C THR A 126 -5.26 2.96 -21.71
N ALA A 127 -6.53 3.27 -21.98
CA ALA A 127 -7.13 4.49 -21.46
C ALA A 127 -7.30 4.30 -19.96
N TYR A 128 -6.50 4.99 -19.16
CA TYR A 128 -6.62 4.89 -17.71
C TYR A 128 -7.81 5.71 -17.21
N ARG A 129 -8.37 5.27 -16.09
CA ARG A 129 -9.45 5.96 -15.39
C ARG A 129 -9.10 6.03 -13.91
N LEU A 130 -9.15 7.21 -13.33
CA LEU A 130 -9.03 7.39 -11.89
C LEU A 130 -10.41 7.17 -11.29
N CYS A 131 -10.51 6.18 -10.40
CA CYS A 131 -11.72 5.81 -9.69
C CYS A 131 -11.57 6.06 -8.20
N GLY A 132 -12.66 6.40 -7.53
CA GLY A 132 -12.71 6.60 -6.10
C GLY A 132 -14.13 6.54 -5.57
N LEU A 133 -14.26 6.50 -4.25
CA LEU A 133 -15.54 6.61 -3.56
C LEU A 133 -15.69 8.04 -3.05
N ASP A 134 -16.91 8.57 -3.08
CA ASP A 134 -17.24 9.81 -2.37
C ASP A 134 -17.61 9.52 -0.90
N ALA A 135 -17.92 10.58 -0.14
CA ALA A 135 -18.32 10.46 1.26
C ALA A 135 -19.64 9.67 1.45
N ASP A 136 -20.47 9.59 0.41
CA ASP A 136 -21.73 8.83 0.39
C ASP A 136 -21.51 7.36 -0.08
N GLY A 137 -20.27 6.97 -0.38
CA GLY A 137 -19.91 5.63 -0.86
C GLY A 137 -20.26 5.39 -2.33
N ARG A 138 -20.58 6.42 -3.11
CA ARG A 138 -20.81 6.29 -4.55
C ARG A 138 -19.50 6.33 -5.31
N LEU A 139 -19.40 5.47 -6.32
CA LEU A 139 -18.27 5.41 -7.22
C LEU A 139 -18.27 6.61 -8.17
N TRP A 140 -17.18 7.37 -8.17
CA TRP A 140 -16.89 8.36 -9.21
C TRP A 140 -15.73 7.89 -10.05
N SER A 141 -15.71 8.32 -11.31
CA SER A 141 -14.59 8.01 -12.20
C SER A 141 -14.29 9.13 -13.18
N ARG A 142 -13.01 9.35 -13.47
CA ARG A 142 -12.52 10.40 -14.39
C ARG A 142 -11.47 9.82 -15.32
N SER A 143 -11.55 10.16 -16.61
CA SER A 143 -10.55 9.76 -17.58
C SER A 143 -9.17 10.33 -17.21
N CYS A 144 -8.17 9.47 -17.16
CA CYS A 144 -6.78 9.82 -16.87
C CYS A 144 -5.94 9.50 -18.12
N PRO A 145 -5.39 10.51 -18.82
CA PRO A 145 -4.57 10.26 -19.99
C PRO A 145 -3.25 9.60 -19.56
N THR A 146 -2.73 8.67 -20.38
CA THR A 146 -1.49 7.92 -20.14
C THR A 146 -0.30 8.76 -19.63
N PRO A 147 0.01 9.96 -20.15
CA PRO A 147 1.11 10.76 -19.61
C PRO A 147 0.90 11.26 -18.17
N GLN A 148 -0.33 11.31 -17.66
CA GLN A 148 -0.64 11.72 -16.28
C GLN A 148 -0.62 10.56 -15.28
N VAL A 149 -0.62 9.31 -15.76
CA VAL A 149 -0.64 8.11 -14.93
C VAL A 149 0.50 8.09 -13.90
N PRO A 150 1.77 8.36 -14.24
CA PRO A 150 2.86 8.33 -13.24
C PRO A 150 2.65 9.35 -12.11
N TYR A 151 2.15 10.54 -12.47
CA TYR A 151 1.86 11.61 -11.51
C TYR A 151 0.72 11.22 -10.56
N VAL A 152 -0.38 10.68 -11.11
CA VAL A 152 -1.53 10.24 -10.31
C VAL A 152 -1.17 9.04 -9.43
N SER A 153 -0.40 8.08 -9.95
CA SER A 153 0.13 6.96 -9.18
C SER A 153 0.95 7.43 -7.98
N LEU A 154 1.81 8.44 -8.16
CA LEU A 154 2.58 9.02 -7.06
C LEU A 154 1.67 9.71 -6.03
N ALA A 155 0.66 10.45 -6.47
CA ALA A 155 -0.31 11.09 -5.58
C ALA A 155 -1.13 10.07 -4.76
N ILE A 156 -1.48 8.92 -5.36
CA ILE A 156 -2.14 7.80 -4.67
C ILE A 156 -1.18 7.14 -3.67
N ALA A 157 0.07 6.90 -4.06
CA ALA A 157 1.07 6.32 -3.16
C ALA A 157 1.31 7.21 -1.92
N ARG A 158 1.34 8.54 -2.11
CA ARG A 158 1.40 9.51 -1.00
C ARG A 158 0.21 9.41 -0.08
N TYR A 159 -1.00 9.26 -0.64
CA TYR A 159 -2.21 9.04 0.17
C TYR A 159 -2.11 7.79 1.02
N GLN A 160 -1.65 6.68 0.44
CA GLN A 160 -1.45 5.43 1.18
C GLN A 160 -0.42 5.60 2.31
N LYS A 161 0.72 6.24 2.02
CA LYS A 161 1.74 6.55 3.05
C LYS A 161 1.17 7.41 4.17
N LEU A 162 0.40 8.45 3.83
CA LEU A 162 -0.25 9.32 4.80
C LEU A 162 -1.20 8.53 5.70
N ARG A 163 -2.02 7.63 5.15
CA ARG A 163 -2.93 6.78 5.94
C ARG A 163 -2.18 5.90 6.95
N ILE A 164 -1.06 5.33 6.53
CA ILE A 164 -0.22 4.50 7.41
C ILE A 164 0.32 5.36 8.57
N LEU A 165 0.89 6.54 8.26
CA LEU A 165 1.43 7.45 9.28
C LEU A 165 0.36 7.94 10.26
N LEU A 166 -0.84 8.28 9.77
CA LEU A 166 -1.96 8.68 10.62
C LEU A 166 -2.42 7.55 11.55
N GLY A 167 -2.45 6.31 11.06
CA GLY A 167 -2.78 5.15 11.90
C GLY A 167 -1.74 4.91 13.02
N GLN A 168 -0.45 5.06 12.69
CA GLN A 168 0.62 4.96 13.69
C GLN A 168 0.54 6.08 14.73
N LYS A 169 0.32 7.33 14.28
CA LYS A 169 0.10 8.50 15.14
C LYS A 169 -1.01 8.21 16.17
N GLN A 170 -2.18 7.80 15.70
CA GLN A 170 -3.32 7.53 16.57
C GLN A 170 -3.02 6.41 17.57
N THR A 171 -2.30 5.38 17.15
CA THR A 171 -1.91 4.27 18.01
C THR A 171 -1.01 4.75 19.17
N LEU A 172 0.00 5.58 18.88
CA LEU A 172 0.86 6.15 19.92
C LEU A 172 0.09 7.07 20.87
N GLU A 173 -0.78 7.92 20.33
CA GLU A 173 -1.63 8.80 21.15
C GLU A 173 -2.54 8.00 22.08
N ASN A 174 -3.13 6.91 21.60
CA ASN A 174 -3.95 6.02 22.42
C ASN A 174 -3.14 5.35 23.53
N ARG A 175 -1.92 4.86 23.22
CA ARG A 175 -1.03 4.24 24.22
C ARG A 175 -0.61 5.24 25.31
N LEU A 176 -0.25 6.46 24.91
CA LEU A 176 0.10 7.54 25.84
C LEU A 176 -1.09 7.90 26.74
N ASN A 177 -2.28 8.06 26.16
CA ASN A 177 -3.50 8.36 26.93
C ASN A 177 -3.86 7.24 27.92
N GLN A 178 -3.77 5.97 27.50
CA GLN A 178 -4.01 4.82 28.39
C GLN A 178 -3.03 4.77 29.56
N LEU A 179 -1.75 5.09 29.31
CA LEU A 179 -0.75 5.16 30.36
C LEU A 179 -1.06 6.29 31.35
N ILE A 180 -1.42 7.48 30.86
CA ILE A 180 -1.82 8.61 31.70
C ILE A 180 -2.96 8.21 32.62
N GLN A 181 -4.03 7.63 32.07
CA GLN A 181 -5.18 7.16 32.86
C GLN A 181 -4.75 6.16 33.95
N SER A 182 -3.90 5.20 33.60
CA SER A 182 -3.39 4.19 34.54
C SER A 182 -2.56 4.82 35.66
N LEU A 183 -1.66 5.76 35.33
CA LEU A 183 -0.84 6.48 36.31
C LEU A 183 -1.67 7.42 37.18
N THR A 184 -2.72 8.05 36.65
CA THR A 184 -3.66 8.86 37.43
C THR A 184 -4.40 8.00 38.46
N VAL A 185 -4.87 6.81 38.09
CA VAL A 185 -5.51 5.88 39.03
C VAL A 185 -4.51 5.44 40.11
N LEU A 186 -3.29 5.06 39.71
CA LEU A 186 -2.25 4.61 40.65
C LEU A 186 -1.83 5.72 41.62
N SER A 187 -1.57 6.93 41.13
CA SER A 187 -1.22 8.08 41.97
C SER A 187 -2.35 8.46 42.93
N GLY A 188 -3.61 8.36 42.50
CA GLY A 188 -4.77 8.54 43.36
C GLY A 188 -4.87 7.49 44.48
N GLN A 189 -4.43 6.24 44.24
CA GLN A 189 -4.35 5.21 45.29
C GLN A 189 -3.26 5.53 46.31
N ILE A 190 -2.10 6.02 45.85
CA ILE A 190 -0.98 6.37 46.73
C ILE A 190 -1.33 7.58 47.61
N GLN A 191 -2.09 8.56 47.09
CA GLN A 191 -2.49 9.76 47.84
C GLN A 191 -3.59 9.52 48.88
N LYS A 192 -4.38 8.45 48.75
CA LYS A 192 -5.49 8.13 49.67
C LYS A 192 -5.07 7.24 50.86
N SER A 193 -3.80 6.82 50.92
CA SER A 193 -3.21 6.18 52.11
C SER A 193 -2.54 7.22 53.00
#